data_AF-A0A2S5GIB7-F1
#
_entry.id   AF-A0A2S5GIB7-F1
#
_cell.length_a   1.000
_cell.length_b   1.000
_cell.length_c   1.000
_cell.angle_alpha   90.00
_cell.angle_beta   90.00
_cell.angle_gamma   90.00
#
_symmetry.space_group_name_H-M   'P 1'
#
loop_
_entity.id
_entity.type
_entity.pdbx_description
1 polymer ?
#
loop_
_entity_poly.entity_id
_entity_poly.type
_entity_poly.pdbx_seq_one_letter_code
_entity_poly.pdbx_strand_id
1 'polypeptide(L)'
;MAYLCIRIDTAIPRDEPVRFNRLRRTVYVYSFEQIWWNPFAKWQVTTKSYDWADLRAEVWRQRGATGQGGLMISWGVSVAVVEPGTNQVIDRFPLSVYQDEGSSWDYVRAYMQYGVDAVPPVREFNDPNEVPSHNLALRLAPKVEWPAAMDVESRTGPA
;
A
#
# COMPACT_ATOMS: atom_id res chain seq x y z
N MET A 1 -22.16 17.88 7.24
CA MET A 1 -20.99 17.31 7.94
C MET A 1 -21.16 15.82 8.24
N ALA A 2 -22.26 15.36 8.86
CA ALA A 2 -22.45 13.93 9.16
C ALA A 2 -22.34 12.97 7.94
N TYR A 3 -22.93 13.33 6.79
CA TYR A 3 -22.83 12.55 5.54
C TYR A 3 -21.38 12.37 5.07
N LEU A 4 -20.54 13.40 5.23
CA LEU A 4 -19.13 13.35 4.85
C LEU A 4 -18.36 12.37 5.74
N CYS A 5 -18.58 12.45 7.06
CA CYS A 5 -17.94 11.55 8.01
C CYS A 5 -18.32 10.09 7.74
N ILE A 6 -19.62 9.82 7.56
CA ILE A 6 -20.12 8.47 7.25
C ILE A 6 -19.49 7.97 5.95
N ARG A 7 -19.47 8.80 4.89
CA ARG A 7 -18.88 8.39 3.61
C ARG A 7 -17.39 8.09 3.73
N ILE A 8 -16.63 8.87 4.51
CA ILE A 8 -15.20 8.61 4.77
C ILE A 8 -15.03 7.25 5.45
N ASP A 9 -15.79 6.99 6.51
CA ASP A 9 -15.67 5.74 7.28
C ASP A 9 -16.11 4.50 6.49
N THR A 10 -17.09 4.63 5.58
CA THR A 10 -17.68 3.48 4.88
C THR A 10 -17.22 3.30 3.44
N ALA A 11 -16.44 4.22 2.86
CA ALA A 11 -16.03 4.12 1.45
C ALA A 11 -14.52 3.92 1.27
N ILE A 12 -13.70 4.23 2.28
CA ILE A 12 -12.27 3.93 2.26
C ILE A 12 -12.08 2.43 2.51
N PRO A 13 -11.34 1.71 1.66
CA PRO A 13 -11.02 0.31 1.91
C PRO A 13 -10.21 0.17 3.20
N ARG A 14 -10.40 -0.96 3.88
CA ARG A 14 -9.76 -1.22 5.19
C ARG A 14 -8.25 -1.11 5.16
N ASP A 15 -7.65 -1.47 4.03
CA ASP A 15 -6.21 -1.46 3.84
C ASP A 15 -5.87 -1.29 2.35
N GLU A 16 -4.62 -0.94 2.08
CA GLU A 16 -4.03 -0.81 0.74
C GLU A 16 -2.89 -1.82 0.57
N PRO A 17 -3.20 -3.13 0.49
CA PRO A 17 -2.17 -4.14 0.48
C PRO A 17 -1.35 -4.14 -0.81
N VAL A 18 -0.06 -4.39 -0.65
CA VAL A 18 0.89 -4.59 -1.75
C VAL A 18 1.34 -6.05 -1.74
N ARG A 19 1.26 -6.70 -2.90
CA ARG A 19 1.69 -8.10 -3.07
C ARG A 19 2.93 -8.16 -3.95
N PHE A 20 3.94 -8.88 -3.48
CA PHE A 20 5.20 -9.09 -4.20
C PHE A 20 5.28 -10.54 -4.70
N ASN A 21 5.28 -10.74 -6.01
CA ASN A 21 5.50 -12.05 -6.61
C ASN A 21 6.93 -12.15 -7.15
N ARG A 22 7.77 -12.90 -6.43
CA ARG A 22 9.17 -13.13 -6.82
C ARG A 22 9.29 -13.89 -8.15
N LEU A 23 8.48 -14.91 -8.38
CA LEU A 23 8.60 -15.79 -9.56
C LEU A 23 8.32 -15.02 -10.86
N ARG A 24 7.34 -14.12 -10.83
CA ARG A 24 7.01 -13.23 -11.94
C ARG A 24 7.86 -11.96 -11.98
N ARG A 25 8.54 -11.64 -10.88
CA ARG A 25 9.18 -10.33 -10.65
C ARG A 25 8.19 -9.17 -10.84
N THR A 26 6.96 -9.36 -10.39
CA THR A 26 5.86 -8.39 -10.55
C THR A 26 5.33 -8.01 -9.18
N VAL A 27 4.98 -6.74 -9.03
CA VAL A 27 4.38 -6.17 -7.84
C VAL A 27 2.96 -5.74 -8.16
N TYR A 28 2.01 -6.20 -7.35
CA TYR A 28 0.60 -5.85 -7.47
C TYR A 28 0.24 -4.89 -6.34
N VAL A 29 -0.30 -3.73 -6.70
CA VAL A 29 -0.62 -2.64 -5.79
C VAL A 29 -2.12 -2.45 -5.77
N TYR A 30 -2.69 -2.44 -4.57
CA TYR A 30 -4.07 -2.07 -4.32
C TYR A 30 -4.09 -0.66 -3.73
N SER A 31 -4.47 0.33 -4.54
CA SER A 31 -4.48 1.74 -4.13
C SER A 31 -5.90 2.29 -4.12
N PHE A 32 -6.16 3.24 -3.23
CA PHE A 32 -7.44 3.94 -3.19
C PHE A 32 -7.27 5.41 -3.55
N GLU A 33 -7.88 5.81 -4.66
CA GLU A 33 -7.88 7.20 -5.09
C GLU A 33 -9.05 7.95 -4.43
N GLN A 34 -8.71 8.81 -3.47
CA GLN A 34 -9.66 9.69 -2.80
C GLN A 34 -9.37 11.17 -3.08
N ILE A 35 -10.42 11.92 -3.43
CA ILE A 35 -10.37 13.38 -3.47
C ILE A 35 -10.94 13.92 -2.16
N TRP A 36 -10.07 14.19 -1.18
CA TRP A 36 -10.44 14.57 0.19
C TRP A 36 -11.32 15.84 0.27
N TRP A 37 -11.12 16.79 -0.64
CA TRP A 37 -11.88 18.06 -0.68
C TRP A 37 -13.19 17.96 -1.47
N ASN A 38 -13.36 16.93 -2.32
CA ASN A 38 -14.57 16.74 -3.12
C ASN A 38 -15.31 15.48 -2.70
N PRO A 39 -16.33 15.61 -1.85
CA PRO A 39 -17.08 14.47 -1.35
C PRO A 39 -18.16 13.99 -2.32
N PHE A 40 -18.15 14.45 -3.57
CA PHE A 40 -18.97 13.96 -4.68
C PHE A 40 -18.12 13.33 -5.78
N ALA A 41 -16.79 13.44 -5.70
CA ALA A 41 -15.91 12.74 -6.62
C ALA A 41 -16.12 11.23 -6.52
N LYS A 42 -15.88 10.53 -7.63
CA LYS A 42 -15.80 9.07 -7.61
C LYS A 42 -14.55 8.72 -6.81
N TRP A 43 -14.74 8.02 -5.71
CA TRP A 43 -13.64 7.38 -5.00
C TRP A 43 -13.58 5.96 -5.51
N GLN A 44 -12.41 5.52 -5.94
CA GLN A 44 -12.25 4.25 -6.61
C GLN A 44 -11.03 3.51 -6.08
N VAL A 45 -11.19 2.21 -5.97
CA VAL A 45 -10.08 1.28 -5.79
C VAL A 45 -9.45 1.09 -7.17
N THR A 46 -8.16 1.34 -7.26
CA THR A 46 -7.35 1.09 -8.44
C THR A 46 -6.38 -0.03 -8.13
N THR A 47 -6.41 -1.10 -8.92
CA THR A 47 -5.43 -2.19 -8.84
C THR A 47 -4.48 -2.09 -10.01
N LYS A 48 -3.18 -2.08 -9.73
CA LYS A 48 -2.13 -1.91 -10.73
C LYS A 48 -1.06 -2.98 -10.56
N SER A 49 -0.43 -3.37 -11.66
CA SER A 49 0.71 -4.30 -11.68
C SER A 49 1.92 -3.63 -12.29
N TYR A 50 3.09 -3.78 -11.65
CA TYR A 50 4.34 -3.18 -12.07
C TYR A 50 5.47 -4.22 -12.11
N ASP A 51 6.41 -4.05 -13.04
CA ASP A 51 7.65 -4.84 -13.01
C ASP A 51 8.52 -4.39 -11.85
N TRP A 52 9.08 -5.36 -11.11
CA TRP A 52 10.05 -5.12 -10.04
C TRP A 52 11.29 -4.36 -10.52
N ALA A 53 11.72 -4.54 -11.77
CA ALA A 53 12.88 -3.85 -12.34
C ALA A 53 12.72 -2.33 -12.37
N ASP A 54 11.48 -1.85 -12.46
CA ASP A 54 11.12 -0.45 -12.61
C ASP A 54 10.86 0.24 -11.25
N LEU A 55 10.95 -0.50 -10.14
CA LEU A 55 10.64 0.01 -8.81
C LEU A 55 11.88 0.58 -8.11
N ARG A 56 11.71 1.77 -7.56
CA ARG A 56 12.71 2.45 -6.74
C ARG A 56 12.11 2.85 -5.41
N ALA A 57 12.77 2.48 -4.31
CA ALA A 57 12.40 3.03 -3.01
C ALA A 57 12.94 4.44 -2.82
N GLU A 58 12.08 5.30 -2.28
CA GLU A 58 12.36 6.65 -1.87
C GLU A 58 12.01 6.78 -0.38
N VAL A 59 13.00 7.15 0.43
CA VAL A 59 12.76 7.51 1.82
C VAL A 59 12.30 8.96 1.84
N TRP A 60 11.18 9.22 2.49
CA TRP A 60 10.63 10.56 2.60
C TRP A 60 10.44 10.94 4.07
N ARG A 61 10.58 12.23 4.33
CA ARG A 61 10.36 12.82 5.65
C ARG A 61 9.64 14.14 5.49
N GLN A 62 8.44 14.20 6.04
CA GLN A 62 7.59 15.38 6.00
C GLN A 62 7.43 15.96 7.40
N ARG A 63 7.55 17.28 7.50
CA ARG A 63 7.21 18.01 8.72
C ARG A 63 5.87 18.71 8.52
N GLY A 64 4.91 18.39 9.37
CA GLY A 64 3.63 19.06 9.47
C GLY A 64 3.49 19.79 10.81
N ALA A 65 2.57 20.75 10.85
CA ALA A 65 2.08 21.31 12.11
C ALA A 65 0.66 20.81 12.33
N THR A 66 0.39 20.28 13.52
CA THR A 66 -0.99 20.02 13.95
C THR A 66 -1.73 21.34 14.12
N GLY A 67 -3.06 21.33 14.02
CA GLY A 67 -3.89 22.54 14.23
C GLY A 67 -3.74 23.19 15.60
N GLN A 68 -3.10 22.50 16.56
CA GLN A 68 -2.77 23.00 17.91
C GLN A 68 -1.32 23.51 18.03
N GLY A 69 -0.56 23.57 16.93
CA GLY A 69 0.82 24.08 16.91
C GLY A 69 1.90 23.05 17.27
N GLY A 70 1.53 21.79 17.55
CA GLY A 70 2.48 20.70 17.75
C GLY A 70 3.14 20.27 16.44
N LEU A 71 4.47 20.07 16.45
CA LEU A 71 5.23 19.63 15.28
C LEU A 71 5.04 18.12 15.08
N MET A 72 4.44 17.73 13.95
CA MET A 72 4.29 16.33 13.57
C MET A 72 5.33 16.00 12.50
N ILE A 73 6.21 15.04 12.79
CA ILE A 73 7.18 14.56 11.83
C ILE A 73 6.70 13.19 11.37
N SER A 74 6.41 13.09 10.08
CA SER A 74 6.04 11.83 9.43
C SER A 74 7.23 11.39 8.58
N TRP A 75 7.67 10.15 8.73
CA TRP A 75 8.71 9.55 7.91
C TRP A 75 8.23 8.20 7.41
N GLY A 76 8.81 7.74 6.32
CA GLY A 76 8.40 6.47 5.72
C GLY A 76 9.16 6.15 4.46
N VAL A 77 8.86 4.98 3.91
CA VAL A 77 9.36 4.56 2.60
C VAL A 77 8.19 4.56 1.62
N SER A 78 8.35 5.27 0.51
CA SER A 78 7.47 5.17 -0.65
C SER A 78 8.19 4.45 -1.77
N VAL A 79 7.47 3.64 -2.54
CA VAL A 79 7.98 3.03 -3.75
C VAL A 79 7.52 3.89 -4.93
N ALA A 80 8.50 4.39 -5.68
CA ALA A 80 8.33 5.09 -6.94
C ALA A 80 8.44 4.08 -8.09
N VAL A 81 7.46 4.11 -8.98
CA VAL A 81 7.48 3.39 -10.25
C VAL A 81 8.13 4.29 -11.29
N VAL A 82 9.24 3.85 -11.87
CA VAL A 82 9.97 4.59 -12.90
C VAL A 82 9.59 4.06 -14.27
N GLU A 83 9.51 4.94 -15.27
CA GLU A 83 9.29 4.51 -16.65
C GLU A 83 10.53 3.75 -17.20
N PRO A 84 10.35 2.61 -17.87
CA PRO A 84 11.46 1.87 -18.46
C PRO A 84 12.29 2.74 -19.40
N GLY A 85 13.59 2.87 -19.12
CA GLY A 85 14.51 3.63 -19.97
C GLY A 85 14.48 5.14 -19.80
N THR A 86 13.64 5.69 -18.91
CA THR A 86 13.72 7.07 -18.47
C THR A 86 13.85 7.13 -16.95
N ASN A 87 14.32 8.25 -16.39
CA ASN A 87 14.35 8.44 -14.92
C ASN A 87 13.07 9.10 -14.40
N GLN A 88 11.97 9.04 -15.16
CA GLN A 88 10.72 9.69 -14.81
C GLN A 88 9.88 8.78 -13.92
N VAL A 89 9.38 9.33 -12.82
CA VAL A 89 8.49 8.62 -11.89
C VAL A 89 7.05 8.75 -12.40
N ILE A 90 6.44 7.62 -12.75
CA ILE A 90 5.06 7.53 -13.25
C ILE A 90 4.08 7.49 -12.07
N ASP A 91 4.42 6.71 -11.04
CA ASP A 91 3.52 6.49 -9.90
C ASP A 91 4.31 6.38 -8.60
N ARG A 92 3.64 6.65 -7.47
CA ARG A 92 4.20 6.55 -6.13
C ARG A 92 3.17 5.97 -5.18
N PHE A 93 3.55 4.94 -4.45
CA PHE A 93 2.72 4.37 -3.40
C PHE A 93 3.50 4.24 -2.09
N PRO A 94 2.87 4.51 -0.93
CA PRO A 94 3.50 4.31 0.36
C PRO A 94 3.67 2.82 0.64
N LEU A 95 4.86 2.42 1.10
CA LEU A 95 5.13 1.05 1.57
C LEU A 95 5.07 0.99 3.10
N SER A 96 5.64 1.99 3.76
CA SER A 96 5.59 2.11 5.22
C SER A 96 5.52 3.56 5.64
N VAL A 97 4.72 3.81 6.69
CA VAL A 97 4.54 5.13 7.30
C VAL A 97 4.82 4.96 8.80
N TYR A 98 5.66 5.82 9.37
CA TYR A 98 6.11 5.77 10.77
C TYR A 98 6.87 4.48 11.17
N GLN A 99 7.38 3.71 10.20
CA GLN A 99 8.30 2.60 10.46
C GLN A 99 9.76 3.04 10.31
N ASP A 100 10.68 2.26 10.86
CA ASP A 100 12.12 2.52 10.75
C ASP A 100 12.52 2.69 9.28
N GLU A 101 13.27 3.77 9.02
CA GLU A 101 13.72 4.13 7.68
C GLU A 101 14.44 2.95 7.02
N GLY A 102 13.93 2.47 5.88
CA GLY A 102 14.58 1.42 5.06
C GLY A 102 14.29 -0.04 5.43
N SER A 103 13.90 -0.33 6.68
CA SER A 103 13.72 -1.73 7.17
C SER A 103 12.74 -2.54 6.32
N SER A 104 11.57 -1.97 6.00
CA SER A 104 10.54 -2.65 5.19
C SER A 104 11.01 -2.88 3.75
N TRP A 105 11.80 -1.97 3.19
CA TRP A 105 12.29 -2.10 1.82
C TRP A 105 13.43 -3.12 1.70
N ASP A 106 14.35 -3.12 2.66
CA ASP A 106 15.43 -4.11 2.70
C ASP A 106 14.87 -5.52 2.86
N TYR A 107 13.82 -5.70 3.66
CA TYR A 107 13.06 -6.93 3.77
C TYR A 107 12.50 -7.39 2.41
N VAL A 108 11.78 -6.51 1.70
CA VAL A 108 11.21 -6.81 0.39
C VAL A 108 12.30 -7.12 -0.64
N ARG A 109 13.40 -6.37 -0.62
CA ARG A 109 14.55 -6.61 -1.51
C ARG A 109 15.17 -7.98 -1.25
N ALA A 110 15.40 -8.35 0.01
CA ALA A 110 15.94 -9.65 0.38
C ALA A 110 15.00 -10.78 -0.07
N TYR A 111 13.68 -10.61 0.13
CA TYR A 111 12.66 -11.54 -0.36
C TYR A 111 12.73 -11.71 -1.88
N MET A 112 12.76 -10.60 -2.63
CA MET A 112 12.78 -10.66 -4.10
C MET A 112 14.08 -11.25 -4.66
N GLN A 113 15.22 -11.01 -4.00
CA GLN A 113 16.52 -11.52 -4.44
C GLN A 113 16.72 -12.99 -4.10
N TYR A 114 16.57 -13.34 -2.82
CA TYR A 114 17.00 -14.63 -2.29
C TYR A 114 15.83 -15.57 -1.94
N GLY A 115 14.60 -15.06 -1.88
CA GLY A 115 13.40 -15.83 -1.54
C GLY A 115 13.08 -15.82 -0.05
N VAL A 116 12.16 -16.69 0.36
CA VAL A 116 11.63 -16.74 1.73
C VAL A 116 12.68 -17.13 2.77
N ASP A 117 13.70 -17.91 2.38
CA ASP A 117 14.73 -18.42 3.30
C ASP A 117 15.70 -17.34 3.80
N ALA A 118 15.85 -16.23 3.06
CA ALA A 118 16.79 -15.17 3.39
C ALA A 118 16.18 -14.08 4.29
N VAL A 119 14.93 -14.25 4.67
CA VAL A 119 14.12 -13.22 5.28
C VAL A 119 13.65 -13.74 6.63
N PRO A 120 13.65 -12.91 7.70
CA PRO A 120 13.21 -13.38 9.00
C PRO A 120 11.77 -13.91 8.91
N PRO A 121 11.48 -15.06 9.56
CA PRO A 121 10.20 -15.70 9.44
C PRO A 121 9.09 -14.76 9.91
N VAL A 122 8.08 -14.57 9.06
CA VAL A 122 6.86 -13.85 9.42
C VAL A 122 6.13 -14.71 10.45
N ARG A 123 6.00 -14.22 11.68
CA ARG A 123 5.33 -14.95 12.76
C ARG A 123 3.83 -15.07 12.53
N GLU A 124 3.21 -14.00 12.02
CA GLU A 124 1.78 -13.91 11.76
C GLU A 124 1.55 -13.13 10.46
N PHE A 125 0.78 -13.70 9.54
CA PHE A 125 0.27 -12.97 8.39
C PHE A 125 -0.93 -12.16 8.86
N ASN A 126 -0.84 -10.84 8.76
CA ASN A 126 -1.99 -9.98 9.02
C ASN A 126 -2.99 -10.12 7.85
N ASP A 127 -4.22 -10.58 8.11
CA ASP A 127 -5.28 -10.54 7.11
C ASP A 127 -5.80 -9.10 7.02
N PRO A 128 -5.69 -8.44 5.84
CA PRO A 128 -6.20 -7.08 5.65
C PRO A 128 -7.70 -6.91 5.99
N ASN A 129 -8.45 -8.01 6.03
CA ASN A 129 -9.87 -8.02 6.36
C ASN A 129 -10.17 -8.35 7.83
N GLU A 130 -9.18 -8.78 8.61
CA GLU A 130 -9.34 -9.07 10.03
C GLU A 130 -9.32 -7.76 10.83
N VAL A 131 -10.50 -7.37 11.30
CA VAL A 131 -10.71 -6.12 12.03
C VAL A 131 -11.10 -6.40 13.49
N PRO A 132 -10.52 -5.69 14.47
CA PRO A 132 -10.88 -5.86 15.87
C PRO A 132 -12.38 -5.66 16.09
N SER A 133 -13.01 -6.52 16.91
CA SER A 133 -14.45 -6.53 17.15
C SER A 133 -15.04 -5.18 17.60
N HIS A 134 -14.23 -4.40 18.34
CA HIS A 134 -14.59 -3.11 18.92
C HIS A 134 -14.61 -1.95 17.91
N ASN A 135 -14.01 -2.10 16.72
CA ASN A 135 -13.90 -1.00 15.74
C ASN A 135 -15.05 -1.07 14.71
N LEU A 136 -16.21 -0.54 15.10
CA LEU A 136 -17.44 -0.58 14.29
C LEU A 136 -17.30 0.12 12.93
N ALA A 137 -16.55 1.23 12.87
CA ALA A 137 -16.33 1.99 11.63
C ALA A 137 -15.56 1.14 10.60
N LEU A 138 -14.44 0.52 11.01
CA LEU A 138 -13.66 -0.38 10.14
C LEU A 138 -14.46 -1.61 9.69
N ARG A 139 -15.46 -2.05 10.45
CA ARG A 139 -16.33 -3.15 10.04
C ARG A 139 -17.29 -2.77 8.90
N LEU A 140 -17.70 -1.51 8.85
CA LEU A 140 -18.53 -0.97 7.76
C LEU A 140 -17.72 -0.60 6.53
N ALA A 141 -16.41 -0.38 6.68
CA ALA A 141 -15.50 -0.16 5.58
C ALA A 141 -15.48 -1.38 4.61
N PRO A 142 -15.42 -1.13 3.29
CA PRO A 142 -15.38 -2.17 2.27
C PRO A 142 -14.14 -3.06 2.48
N LYS A 143 -14.35 -4.36 2.27
CA LYS A 143 -13.29 -5.35 2.32
C LYS A 143 -12.31 -5.14 1.17
N VAL A 144 -11.07 -5.56 1.37
CA VAL A 144 -10.09 -5.63 0.30
C VAL A 144 -10.45 -6.81 -0.59
N GLU A 145 -10.85 -6.53 -1.84
CA GLU A 145 -11.21 -7.54 -2.84
C GLU A 145 -10.39 -7.32 -4.11
N TRP A 146 -9.48 -8.26 -4.39
CA TRP A 146 -8.66 -8.22 -5.59
C TRP A 146 -9.46 -8.74 -6.80
N PRO A 147 -9.25 -8.18 -8.01
CA PRO A 147 -9.83 -8.76 -9.22
C PRO A 147 -9.43 -10.23 -9.37
N ALA A 148 -10.37 -11.12 -9.65
CA ALA A 148 -10.15 -12.56 -9.60
C ALA A 148 -8.95 -13.05 -10.43
N ALA A 149 -8.78 -12.49 -11.64
CA ALA A 149 -7.62 -12.81 -12.48
C ALA A 149 -6.30 -12.40 -11.83
N MET A 150 -6.23 -11.20 -11.25
CA MET A 150 -5.04 -10.68 -10.57
C MET A 150 -4.78 -11.40 -9.24
N ASP A 151 -5.83 -11.80 -8.51
CA ASP A 151 -5.69 -12.58 -7.28
C ASP A 151 -4.99 -13.93 -7.56
N VAL A 152 -5.43 -14.64 -8.61
CA VAL A 152 -4.80 -15.89 -9.05
C VAL A 152 -3.38 -15.65 -9.55
N GLU A 153 -3.17 -14.65 -10.40
CA GLU A 153 -1.87 -14.33 -10.97
C GLU A 153 -0.83 -13.98 -9.88
N SER A 154 -1.23 -13.18 -8.91
CA SER A 154 -0.35 -12.76 -7.81
C SER A 154 0.10 -13.93 -6.93
N ARG A 155 -0.67 -15.01 -6.86
CA ARG A 155 -0.40 -16.21 -6.05
C ARG A 155 0.27 -17.34 -6.81
N THR A 156 0.38 -17.25 -8.14
CA THR A 156 0.88 -18.32 -8.99
C THR A 156 2.17 -17.94 -9.72
N GLY A 157 2.98 -18.95 -10.07
CA GLY A 157 4.15 -18.76 -10.92
C GLY A 157 3.79 -18.48 -12.39
N PRO A 158 4.76 -18.07 -13.21
CA PRO A 158 4.62 -18.14 -14.66
C PRO A 158 4.42 -19.60 -15.09
N ALA A 159 3.47 -19.84 -16.00
CA ALA A 159 3.21 -21.14 -16.60
C ALA A 159 4.24 -21.49 -17.68
#